data_AF-A0A820FGP7-F1
#
_entry.id   AF-A0A820FGP7-F1
#
_cell.length_a   1.000
_cell.length_b   1.000
_cell.length_c   1.000
_cell.angle_alpha   90.00
_cell.angle_beta   90.00
_cell.angle_gamma   90.00
#
_symmetry.space_group_name_H-M   'P 1'
#
loop_
_entity.id
_entity.type
_entity.pdbx_description
1 polymer ?
#
loop_
_entity_poly.entity_id
_entity_poly.type
_entity_poly.pdbx_seq_one_letter_code
_entity_poly.pdbx_strand_id
1 'polypeptide(L)'
;MLKNLLTSSLIRFRCSITSEATPLVPRHQKAWILKNALETEFYETIGSKFDAIGISEVRWTGKGEVPSGDFIWSGEDTTHTRGVGVLLSAKTKKTLIGYNPISSRVITARFNATPFKLTVIRVYTPTSASSDDEIEIFYDSIEHALTQTPKMDIIIVTGDWDAKIGSDNIHW
;
A
#
# COMPACT_ATOMS: atom_id res chain seq x y z
N MET A 1 -35.28 -4.15 -2.69
CA MET A 1 -34.51 -5.41 -2.87
C MET A 1 -33.10 -5.22 -3.46
N LEU A 2 -32.81 -4.17 -4.22
CA LEU A 2 -31.47 -3.96 -4.84
C LEU A 2 -30.37 -3.36 -3.92
N LYS A 3 -30.68 -2.91 -2.69
CA LYS A 3 -29.69 -2.33 -1.77
C LYS A 3 -28.81 -3.36 -1.03
N ASN A 4 -29.19 -4.64 -1.03
CA ASN A 4 -28.48 -5.70 -0.27
C ASN A 4 -27.49 -6.52 -1.12
N LEU A 5 -27.42 -6.31 -2.42
CA LEU A 5 -26.52 -7.07 -3.31
C LEU A 5 -25.16 -6.40 -3.53
N LEU A 6 -25.00 -5.12 -3.16
CA LEU A 6 -23.77 -4.35 -3.39
C LEU A 6 -22.85 -4.23 -2.16
N THR A 7 -23.30 -4.69 -0.98
CA THR A 7 -22.53 -4.55 0.27
C THR A 7 -21.61 -5.74 0.57
N SER A 8 -21.77 -6.88 -0.09
CA SER A 8 -20.97 -8.09 0.19
C SER A 8 -19.64 -8.16 -0.58
N SER A 9 -19.57 -7.55 -1.76
CA SER A 9 -18.51 -7.80 -2.75
C SER A 9 -17.57 -6.63 -3.02
N LEU A 10 -17.86 -5.44 -2.47
CA LEU A 10 -17.00 -4.27 -2.66
C LEU A 10 -15.89 -4.28 -1.60
N ILE A 11 -14.63 -4.41 -2.02
CA ILE A 11 -13.47 -4.28 -1.14
C ILE A 11 -13.23 -2.78 -0.91
N ARG A 12 -13.41 -2.33 0.33
CA ARG A 12 -13.19 -0.94 0.77
C ARG A 12 -11.71 -0.72 1.06
N PHE A 13 -11.06 0.13 0.27
CA PHE A 13 -9.68 0.55 0.49
C PHE A 13 -9.62 1.89 1.22
N ARG A 14 -8.69 2.02 2.17
CA ARG A 14 -8.22 3.32 2.64
C ARG A 14 -6.87 3.64 2.02
N CYS A 15 -6.75 4.84 1.46
CA CYS A 15 -5.52 5.38 0.92
C CYS A 15 -4.77 6.17 2.00
N SER A 16 -3.53 5.76 2.26
CA SER A 16 -2.45 6.50 2.95
C SER A 16 -2.59 6.76 4.46
N ILE A 17 -1.67 6.15 5.20
CA ILE A 17 -1.12 6.64 6.47
C ILE A 17 0.39 6.74 6.24
N THR A 18 0.94 7.94 6.37
CA THR A 18 2.39 8.15 6.49
C THR A 18 2.77 7.88 7.95
N SER A 19 3.83 7.11 8.20
CA SER A 19 4.27 6.77 9.57
C SER A 19 4.99 7.93 10.27
N GLU A 20 4.52 9.16 10.13
CA GLU A 20 5.22 10.39 10.52
C GLU A 20 5.19 10.72 12.02
N ALA A 21 4.58 9.89 12.87
CA ALA A 21 4.57 10.13 14.31
C ALA A 21 5.74 9.40 15.02
N THR A 22 6.90 10.06 15.14
CA THR A 22 7.72 10.21 16.38
C THR A 22 9.22 10.44 16.08
N PRO A 23 9.69 11.71 16.06
CA PRO A 23 11.09 11.98 16.32
C PRO A 23 11.35 11.79 17.83
N LEU A 24 12.47 11.16 18.20
CA LEU A 24 13.00 11.00 19.58
C LEU A 24 12.64 9.71 20.38
N VAL A 25 12.79 8.51 19.82
CA VAL A 25 12.80 7.25 20.61
C VAL A 25 13.98 6.32 20.24
N PRO A 26 14.69 5.66 21.18
CA PRO A 26 15.85 4.79 20.90
C PRO A 26 15.54 3.55 20.03
N ARG A 27 16.52 3.11 19.22
CA ARG A 27 16.40 2.07 18.15
C ARG A 27 15.78 0.74 18.58
N HIS A 28 15.94 0.31 19.83
CA HIS A 28 15.43 -0.98 20.32
C HIS A 28 13.96 -0.94 20.78
N GLN A 29 13.37 0.25 20.95
CA GLN A 29 11.97 0.44 21.36
C GLN A 29 11.06 0.96 20.25
N LYS A 30 11.61 1.51 19.16
CA LYS A 30 10.82 2.03 18.03
C LYS A 30 9.87 0.98 17.44
N ALA A 31 10.37 -0.24 17.23
CA ALA A 31 9.58 -1.35 16.68
C ALA A 31 8.55 -1.94 17.65
N TRP A 32 8.55 -1.54 18.93
CA TRP A 32 7.58 -2.02 19.93
C TRP A 32 6.55 -0.94 20.29
N ILE A 33 6.94 0.34 20.31
CA ILE A 33 6.06 1.46 20.66
C ILE A 33 5.18 1.88 19.46
N LEU A 34 5.75 1.98 18.25
CA LEU A 34 4.95 2.15 17.01
C LEU A 34 4.02 0.95 16.78
N LYS A 35 4.48 -0.24 17.19
CA LYS A 35 3.75 -1.51 17.14
C LYS A 35 2.61 -1.61 18.16
N ASN A 36 2.55 -0.78 19.21
CA ASN A 36 1.47 -0.87 20.19
C ASN A 36 0.50 0.32 20.12
N ALA A 37 0.98 1.53 19.79
CA ALA A 37 0.13 2.71 19.80
C ALA A 37 -0.64 2.94 18.48
N LEU A 38 -0.05 2.58 17.33
CA LEU A 38 -0.70 2.71 16.02
C LEU A 38 -1.39 1.42 15.59
N GLU A 39 -0.86 0.24 15.95
CA GLU A 39 -1.44 -1.04 15.56
C GLU A 39 -2.86 -1.24 16.11
N THR A 40 -3.14 -0.94 17.38
CA THR A 40 -4.46 -1.20 17.96
C THR A 40 -5.58 -0.47 17.22
N GLU A 41 -5.44 0.84 16.95
CA GLU A 41 -6.47 1.59 16.23
C GLU A 41 -6.62 1.14 14.77
N PHE A 42 -5.52 0.81 14.08
CA PHE A 42 -5.59 0.36 12.69
C PHE A 42 -6.13 -1.06 12.54
N TYR A 43 -5.75 -1.99 13.41
CA TYR A 43 -6.30 -3.34 13.44
C TYR A 43 -7.77 -3.36 13.89
N GLU A 44 -8.18 -2.48 14.81
CA GLU A 44 -9.61 -2.35 15.17
C GLU A 44 -10.44 -1.74 14.02
N THR A 45 -9.83 -0.86 13.23
CA THR A 45 -10.48 -0.21 12.08
C THR A 45 -10.58 -1.15 10.86
N ILE A 46 -9.63 -2.07 10.69
CA ILE A 46 -9.65 -3.04 9.60
C ILE A 46 -10.68 -4.16 9.88
N GLY A 47 -11.44 -4.54 8.86
CA GLY A 47 -12.59 -5.45 8.99
C GLY A 47 -13.89 -4.76 9.41
N SER A 48 -13.84 -3.74 10.28
CA SER A 48 -15.03 -2.95 10.65
C SER A 48 -15.36 -1.89 9.58
N LYS A 49 -14.37 -1.09 9.18
CA LYS A 49 -14.54 0.04 8.23
C LYS A 49 -13.88 -0.19 6.88
N PHE A 50 -12.71 -0.83 6.85
CA PHE A 50 -11.95 -1.06 5.62
C PHE A 50 -11.59 -2.53 5.45
N ASP A 51 -11.55 -2.96 4.20
CA ASP A 51 -11.18 -4.32 3.83
C ASP A 51 -9.67 -4.43 3.58
N ALA A 52 -9.03 -3.35 3.17
CA ALA A 52 -7.57 -3.24 3.06
C ALA A 52 -7.10 -1.79 3.24
N ILE A 53 -5.86 -1.62 3.71
CA ILE A 53 -5.24 -0.33 3.98
C ILE A 53 -3.85 -0.30 3.33
N GLY A 54 -3.61 0.67 2.46
CA GLY A 54 -2.28 0.91 1.88
C GLY A 54 -1.42 1.75 2.81
N ILE A 55 -0.21 1.29 3.09
CA ILE A 55 0.77 1.96 3.96
C ILE A 55 1.97 2.38 3.11
N SER A 56 2.42 3.62 3.28
CA SER A 56 3.68 4.14 2.75
C SER A 56 4.68 4.32 3.89
N GLU A 57 5.97 4.32 3.56
CA GLU A 57 7.06 4.43 4.53
C GLU A 57 7.04 3.32 5.60
N VAL A 58 6.91 2.07 5.13
CA VAL A 58 6.99 0.89 6.00
C VAL A 58 8.37 0.79 6.66
N ARG A 59 9.44 1.21 5.96
CA ARG A 59 10.84 1.19 6.43
C ARG A 59 11.34 -0.18 6.90
N TRP A 60 10.68 -1.26 6.48
CA TRP A 60 11.15 -2.62 6.67
C TRP A 60 12.02 -3.02 5.49
N THR A 61 13.05 -3.83 5.76
CA THR A 61 13.92 -4.32 4.70
C THR A 61 13.34 -5.56 4.03
N GLY A 62 13.79 -5.82 2.81
CA GLY A 62 13.35 -6.95 2.00
C GLY A 62 11.87 -6.91 1.65
N LYS A 63 11.32 -8.08 1.34
CA LYS A 63 9.95 -8.25 0.85
C LYS A 63 9.32 -9.50 1.43
N GLY A 64 8.01 -9.50 1.61
CA GLY A 64 7.31 -10.68 2.06
C GLY A 64 5.96 -10.41 2.68
N GLU A 65 5.57 -11.36 3.53
CA GLU A 65 4.31 -11.42 4.23
C GLU A 65 4.57 -11.81 5.68
N VAL A 66 3.87 -11.17 6.62
CA VAL A 66 4.00 -11.52 8.04
C VAL A 66 3.38 -12.90 8.30
N PRO A 67 3.79 -13.65 9.33
CA PRO A 67 3.28 -15.00 9.57
C PRO A 67 1.75 -15.10 9.71
N SER A 68 1.08 -14.04 10.15
CA SER A 68 -0.38 -13.95 10.22
C SER A 68 -1.06 -13.81 8.85
N GLY A 69 -0.32 -13.39 7.83
CA GLY A 69 -0.75 -13.18 6.46
C GLY A 69 -1.66 -11.97 6.20
N ASP A 70 -1.84 -11.13 7.21
CA ASP A 70 -2.63 -9.92 7.14
C ASP A 70 -1.82 -8.70 6.67
N PHE A 71 -0.49 -8.79 6.57
CA PHE A 71 0.35 -7.72 6.07
C PHE A 71 1.37 -8.22 5.05
N ILE A 72 1.37 -7.58 3.88
CA ILE A 72 2.36 -7.79 2.81
C ILE A 72 3.16 -6.51 2.59
N TRP A 73 4.46 -6.62 2.33
CA TRP A 73 5.32 -5.45 2.12
C TRP A 73 6.38 -5.64 1.04
N SER A 74 6.82 -4.49 0.51
CA SER A 74 7.96 -4.34 -0.38
C SER A 74 8.83 -3.21 0.16
N GLY A 75 10.05 -3.53 0.56
CA GLY A 75 11.02 -2.60 1.13
C GLY A 75 12.34 -2.58 0.36
N GLU A 76 13.28 -1.77 0.82
CA GLU A 76 14.66 -1.78 0.33
C GLU A 76 15.42 -3.00 0.88
N ASP A 77 16.42 -3.51 0.16
CA ASP A 77 17.10 -4.75 0.58
C ASP A 77 17.88 -4.59 1.90
N THR A 78 18.57 -3.46 2.07
CA THR A 78 19.53 -3.25 3.16
C THR A 78 19.25 -2.03 4.01
N THR A 79 18.43 -1.09 3.53
CA THR A 79 18.19 0.18 4.24
C THR A 79 16.77 0.25 4.78
N HIS A 80 16.61 0.84 5.96
CA HIS A 80 15.30 1.09 6.58
C HIS A 80 14.68 2.39 6.05
N THR A 81 14.62 2.53 4.74
CA THR A 81 14.06 3.70 4.06
C THR A 81 12.94 3.27 3.12
N ARG A 82 12.05 4.22 2.76
CA ARG A 82 10.93 3.99 1.84
C ARG A 82 10.07 2.81 2.30
N GLY A 83 9.54 2.03 1.37
CA GLY A 83 8.76 0.84 1.63
C GLY A 83 7.26 1.09 1.49
N VAL A 84 6.58 0.15 0.86
CA VAL A 84 5.14 0.10 0.72
C VAL A 84 4.59 -1.20 1.27
N GLY A 85 3.36 -1.15 1.79
CA GLY A 85 2.70 -2.34 2.29
C GLY A 85 1.19 -2.25 2.20
N VAL A 86 0.55 -3.40 2.34
CA VAL A 86 -0.90 -3.50 2.36
C VAL A 86 -1.30 -4.35 3.56
N LEU A 87 -2.06 -3.74 4.47
CA LEU A 87 -2.72 -4.42 5.56
C LEU A 87 -4.09 -4.89 5.10
N LEU A 88 -4.45 -6.12 5.43
CA LEU A 88 -5.64 -6.82 4.95
C LEU A 88 -6.53 -7.22 6.13
N SER A 89 -7.83 -7.04 5.97
CA SER A 89 -8.78 -7.62 6.93
C SER A 89 -8.75 -9.15 6.87
N ALA A 90 -9.19 -9.81 7.93
CA ALA A 90 -9.30 -11.28 7.97
C ALA A 90 -10.18 -11.85 6.84
N LYS A 91 -11.17 -11.08 6.35
CA LYS A 91 -11.99 -11.46 5.19
C LYS A 91 -11.20 -11.34 3.89
N THR A 92 -10.58 -10.19 3.67
CA THR A 92 -9.84 -9.88 2.43
C THR A 92 -8.63 -10.77 2.24
N LYS A 93 -7.92 -11.09 3.33
CA LYS A 93 -6.80 -12.03 3.33
C LYS A 93 -7.17 -13.35 2.66
N LYS A 94 -8.33 -13.91 2.96
CA LYS A 94 -8.81 -15.19 2.37
C LYS A 94 -9.09 -15.10 0.87
N THR A 95 -9.23 -13.88 0.33
CA THR A 95 -9.45 -13.64 -1.09
C THR A 95 -8.16 -13.30 -1.83
N LEU A 96 -7.04 -13.09 -1.14
CA LEU A 96 -5.75 -12.80 -1.76
C LEU A 96 -5.31 -14.01 -2.60
N ILE A 97 -5.18 -13.80 -3.91
CA ILE A 97 -4.66 -14.79 -4.86
C ILE A 97 -3.13 -14.79 -4.82
N GLY A 98 -2.54 -13.61 -4.69
CA GLY A 98 -1.10 -13.41 -4.62
C GLY A 98 -0.73 -11.94 -4.65
N TYR A 99 0.54 -11.64 -4.41
CA TYR A 99 1.10 -10.30 -4.43
C TYR A 99 2.45 -10.30 -5.15
N ASN A 100 2.85 -9.15 -5.69
CA ASN A 100 4.14 -8.96 -6.33
C ASN A 100 4.83 -7.70 -5.78
N PRO A 101 5.90 -7.85 -4.97
CA PRO A 101 6.76 -6.75 -4.56
C PRO A 101 7.68 -6.37 -5.73
N ILE A 102 7.42 -5.23 -6.38
CA ILE A 102 8.15 -4.79 -7.59
C ILE A 102 9.37 -3.96 -7.20
N SER A 103 9.17 -2.98 -6.32
CA SER A 103 10.23 -2.12 -5.79
C SER A 103 9.87 -1.65 -4.38
N SER A 104 10.79 -0.98 -3.68
CA SER A 104 10.50 -0.36 -2.37
C SER A 104 9.38 0.69 -2.42
N ARG A 105 8.92 1.06 -3.63
CA ARG A 105 7.87 2.04 -3.90
C ARG A 105 6.63 1.45 -4.54
N VAL A 106 6.64 0.20 -5.02
CA VAL A 106 5.53 -0.41 -5.74
C VAL A 106 5.31 -1.86 -5.30
N ILE A 107 4.08 -2.17 -4.87
CA ILE A 107 3.61 -3.53 -4.59
C ILE A 107 2.25 -3.75 -5.24
N THR A 108 2.04 -4.92 -5.85
CA THR A 108 0.71 -5.33 -6.34
C THR A 108 0.12 -6.43 -5.48
N ALA A 109 -1.20 -6.42 -5.34
CA ALA A 109 -1.96 -7.46 -4.63
C ALA A 109 -3.21 -7.78 -5.43
N ARG A 110 -3.41 -9.06 -5.75
CA ARG A 110 -4.52 -9.55 -6.56
C ARG A 110 -5.51 -10.32 -5.69
N PHE A 111 -6.79 -9.97 -5.79
CA PHE A 111 -7.87 -10.52 -4.98
C PHE A 111 -8.92 -11.21 -5.86
N ASN A 112 -9.47 -12.30 -5.34
CA ASN A 112 -10.60 -13.01 -5.91
C ASN A 112 -11.91 -12.31 -5.50
N ALA A 113 -12.16 -11.15 -6.10
CA ALA A 113 -13.40 -10.42 -5.95
C ALA A 113 -14.47 -10.90 -6.96
N THR A 114 -15.73 -10.56 -6.68
CA THR A 114 -16.90 -10.91 -7.50
C THR A 114 -17.60 -9.62 -7.91
N PRO A 115 -18.01 -9.43 -9.18
CA PRO A 115 -17.96 -10.41 -10.29
C PRO A 115 -16.61 -10.53 -11.01
N PHE A 116 -15.70 -9.57 -10.81
CA PHE A 116 -14.38 -9.56 -11.45
C PHE A 116 -13.28 -9.59 -10.40
N LYS A 117 -12.14 -10.17 -10.76
CA LYS A 117 -10.92 -10.11 -9.94
C LYS A 117 -10.45 -8.66 -9.82
N LEU A 118 -9.83 -8.35 -8.70
CA LEU A 118 -9.34 -7.02 -8.39
C LEU A 118 -7.84 -7.07 -8.23
N THR A 119 -7.11 -6.22 -8.94
CA THR A 119 -5.69 -5.98 -8.70
C THR A 119 -5.50 -4.58 -8.14
N VAL A 120 -4.85 -4.50 -6.98
CA VAL A 120 -4.47 -3.24 -6.35
C VAL A 120 -2.99 -3.04 -6.49
N ILE A 121 -2.61 -1.87 -6.99
CA ILE A 121 -1.23 -1.43 -7.15
C ILE A 121 -1.03 -0.31 -6.13
N ARG A 122 -0.27 -0.58 -5.06
CA ARG A 122 0.09 0.43 -4.06
C ARG A 122 1.41 1.08 -4.43
N VAL A 123 1.43 2.41 -4.53
CA VAL A 123 2.59 3.20 -4.89
C VAL A 123 2.98 4.23 -3.82
N TYR A 124 4.26 4.58 -3.76
CA TYR A 124 4.80 5.70 -2.98
C TYR A 124 5.79 6.50 -3.83
N THR A 125 5.42 7.73 -4.20
CA THR A 125 6.18 8.53 -5.15
C THR A 125 7.56 8.93 -4.65
N PRO A 126 8.54 9.02 -5.57
CA PRO A 126 9.80 9.72 -5.34
C PRO A 126 9.55 11.15 -4.85
N THR A 127 10.48 11.68 -4.07
CA THR A 127 10.39 13.05 -3.57
C THR A 127 10.91 14.03 -4.62
N SER A 128 10.63 15.33 -4.45
CA SER A 128 11.18 16.37 -5.32
C SER A 128 12.73 16.45 -5.36
N ALA A 129 13.41 15.77 -4.45
CA ALA A 129 14.87 15.67 -4.41
C ALA A 129 15.42 14.40 -5.08
N SER A 130 14.56 13.50 -5.56
CA SER A 130 14.97 12.32 -6.33
C SER A 130 15.54 12.71 -7.69
N SER A 131 16.49 11.92 -8.20
CA SER A 131 17.04 12.12 -9.54
C SER A 131 16.01 11.77 -10.62
N ASP A 132 16.20 12.31 -11.83
CA ASP A 132 15.37 11.98 -12.98
C ASP A 132 15.35 10.46 -13.25
N ASP A 133 16.50 9.78 -13.11
CA ASP A 133 16.60 8.33 -13.22
C ASP A 133 15.71 7.59 -12.19
N GLU A 134 15.67 8.05 -10.93
CA GLU A 134 14.80 7.43 -9.91
C GLU A 134 13.31 7.62 -10.23
N ILE A 135 12.97 8.77 -10.83
CA ILE A 135 11.60 9.08 -11.26
C ILE A 135 11.22 8.20 -12.45
N GLU A 136 12.09 8.04 -13.45
CA GLU A 136 11.88 7.17 -14.60
C GLU A 136 11.69 5.72 -14.16
N ILE A 137 12.59 5.18 -13.34
CA ILE A 137 12.49 3.82 -12.79
C ILE A 137 11.16 3.61 -12.03
N PHE A 138 10.69 4.65 -11.32
CA PHE A 138 9.41 4.58 -10.63
C PHE A 138 8.22 4.47 -11.60
N TYR A 139 8.17 5.30 -12.65
CA TYR A 139 7.11 5.22 -13.66
C TYR A 139 7.15 3.91 -14.44
N ASP A 140 8.35 3.43 -14.81
CA ASP A 140 8.56 2.12 -15.44
C ASP A 140 8.05 0.99 -14.56
N SER A 141 8.26 1.07 -13.24
CA SER A 141 7.75 0.07 -12.28
C SER A 141 6.21 0.02 -12.28
N ILE A 142 5.54 1.16 -12.46
CA ILE A 142 4.08 1.22 -12.53
C ILE A 142 3.59 0.67 -13.88
N GLU A 143 4.22 1.04 -14.98
CA GLU A 143 3.88 0.51 -16.31
C GLU A 143 4.08 -1.01 -16.34
N HIS A 144 5.18 -1.50 -15.77
CA HIS A 144 5.41 -2.93 -15.59
C HIS A 144 4.30 -3.59 -14.77
N ALA A 145 3.88 -2.99 -13.65
CA ALA A 145 2.78 -3.50 -12.84
C ALA A 145 1.46 -3.58 -13.62
N LEU A 146 1.16 -2.56 -14.42
CA LEU A 146 -0.04 -2.50 -15.24
C LEU A 146 -0.03 -3.54 -16.37
N THR A 147 1.11 -3.71 -17.05
CA THR A 147 1.26 -4.68 -18.16
C THR A 147 1.20 -6.12 -17.69
N GLN A 148 1.71 -6.43 -16.48
CA GLN A 148 1.60 -7.74 -15.86
C GLN A 148 0.18 -8.05 -15.34
N THR A 149 -0.65 -7.03 -15.15
CA THR A 149 -2.00 -7.21 -14.62
C THR A 149 -2.93 -7.78 -15.71
N PRO A 150 -3.68 -8.87 -15.44
CA PRO A 150 -4.59 -9.45 -16.43
C PRO A 150 -5.68 -8.45 -16.85
N LYS A 151 -5.94 -8.36 -18.17
CA LYS A 151 -6.85 -7.37 -18.77
C LYS A 151 -8.30 -7.40 -18.26
N MET A 152 -8.75 -8.52 -17.68
CA MET A 152 -10.10 -8.66 -17.14
C MET A 152 -10.22 -8.26 -15.67
N ASP A 153 -9.09 -7.99 -15.01
CA ASP A 153 -9.09 -7.53 -13.63
C ASP A 153 -9.52 -6.06 -13.58
N ILE A 154 -10.29 -5.71 -12.56
CA ILE A 154 -10.45 -4.31 -12.17
C ILE A 154 -9.10 -3.88 -11.56
N ILE A 155 -8.56 -2.75 -12.02
CA ILE A 155 -7.29 -2.22 -11.52
C ILE A 155 -7.56 -0.99 -10.66
N ILE A 156 -7.02 -1.00 -9.43
CA ILE A 156 -6.99 0.18 -8.56
C ILE A 156 -5.53 0.52 -8.32
N VAL A 157 -5.09 1.67 -8.84
CA VAL A 157 -3.81 2.24 -8.46
C VAL A 157 -4.06 3.21 -7.30
N THR A 158 -3.46 2.91 -6.16
CA THR A 158 -3.60 3.68 -4.92
C THR A 158 -2.21 4.04 -4.44
N GLY A 159 -2.05 5.19 -3.81
CA GLY A 159 -0.71 5.62 -3.49
C GLY A 159 -0.68 6.92 -2.76
N ASP A 160 0.47 7.17 -2.16
CA ASP A 160 0.89 8.53 -1.95
C ASP A 160 1.59 8.98 -3.23
N TRP A 161 0.92 9.88 -3.95
CA TRP A 161 1.39 10.38 -5.24
C TRP A 161 2.20 11.67 -5.11
N ASP A 162 2.31 12.26 -3.91
CA ASP A 162 2.94 13.56 -3.63
C ASP A 162 2.75 14.59 -4.77
N ALA A 163 1.58 14.54 -5.41
CA ALA A 163 1.31 15.23 -6.66
C ALA A 163 0.61 16.53 -6.33
N LYS A 164 1.29 17.65 -6.61
CA LYS A 164 0.65 18.96 -6.61
C LYS A 164 -0.21 19.08 -7.87
N ILE A 165 -1.53 19.05 -7.71
CA ILE A 165 -2.48 19.24 -8.80
C ILE A 165 -2.98 20.69 -8.73
N GLY A 166 -2.63 21.53 -9.71
CA GLY A 166 -3.07 22.91 -9.83
C GLY A 166 -2.35 23.68 -10.95
N SER A 167 -3.01 24.69 -11.52
CA SER A 167 -2.47 25.59 -12.56
C SER A 167 -1.65 26.76 -11.98
N ASP A 168 -1.51 26.82 -10.66
CA ASP A 168 -1.19 28.03 -9.93
C ASP A 168 0.28 27.96 -9.48
N ASN A 169 1.19 27.80 -10.45
CA ASN A 169 2.63 27.71 -10.21
C ASN A 169 3.30 29.09 -10.09
N ILE A 170 2.54 30.13 -9.70
CA ILE A 170 2.92 31.54 -9.94
C ILE A 170 3.67 32.20 -8.77
N HIS A 171 3.89 31.50 -7.66
CA HIS A 171 4.64 32.05 -6.53
C HIS A 171 5.72 31.06 -6.06
N TRP A 172 6.91 31.27 -6.64
CA TRP A 172 8.20 30.76 -6.20
C TRP A 172 8.81 31.70 -5.16
#